data_AF-A0A6L7YGS6-F1
#
_entry.id   AF-A0A6L7YGS6-F1
#
_cell.length_a   1.000
_cell.length_b   1.000
_cell.length_c   1.000
_cell.angle_alpha   90.00
_cell.angle_beta   90.00
_cell.angle_gamma   90.00
#
_symmetry.space_group_name_H-M   'P 1'
#
loop_
_entity.id
_entity.type
_entity.pdbx_description
1 polymer ?
#
loop_
_entity_poly.entity_id
_entity_poly.type
_entity_poly.pdbx_seq_one_letter_code
_entity_poly.pdbx_strand_id
1 'polypeptide(L)'
;PEHCARRLPGGHRRIEARASVLLPGFVDAHVHILAAAAAEAGPDVSPGAVTSIAELLELLREAAARTPPGGWVRAAGYEETMLAEGRHPTRGELDGAAPDHPVRLIQRGGHAEVLNSRALALVGIDETTPEPPGAFFGRSLEDGRLDGLLLDMADAIEAAMPPPDPAEVEAHVRAWARARSAEGVTTLVDAGVRNGPAEWATFERLLAAGAIPQRVVAMESADALGALPGEGAAGRLLRGETKLQPAAFEGEEPDAADLAARVRTVLEAGRRIAVHAPTVQSVAASLAAFRAAAAPPGQRIEHAPLLPPELVEEIVAQGAAVVAQPGLLGEVGERYRRLLDAAQRERLHPWHSLLDAGGALAFSSDAPISRASPLEAVAAASTERPADLAPGEAITPLEALHAWTAGAADVAGLADRGRLREGALADLVLIDGPLEQDPASARVRLTVIGGEVAFEAGVGEADV
;
A
#
# COMPACT_ATOMS: atom_id res chain seq x y z
N PRO A 1 23.43 -14.94 29.41
CA PRO A 1 24.15 -13.72 29.85
C PRO A 1 25.69 -13.82 29.68
N GLU A 2 26.34 -14.76 30.36
CA GLU A 2 27.81 -14.93 30.31
C GLU A 2 28.35 -15.36 28.93
N HIS A 3 27.52 -15.98 28.09
CA HIS A 3 27.87 -16.33 26.72
C HIS A 3 27.98 -15.08 25.81
N CYS A 4 27.04 -14.14 25.92
CA CYS A 4 27.04 -12.90 25.13
C CYS A 4 28.12 -11.92 25.60
N ALA A 5 28.30 -11.79 26.92
CA ALA A 5 29.32 -10.91 27.52
C ALA A 5 30.76 -11.28 27.11
N ARG A 6 31.03 -12.56 26.81
CA ARG A 6 32.33 -13.02 26.30
C ARG A 6 32.54 -12.78 24.79
N ARG A 7 31.47 -12.55 24.03
CA ARG A 7 31.49 -12.43 22.56
C ARG A 7 31.36 -11.00 22.05
N LEU A 8 30.85 -10.07 22.86
CA LEU A 8 30.69 -8.66 22.50
C LEU A 8 31.64 -7.78 23.33
N PRO A 9 32.91 -7.60 22.90
CA PRO A 9 33.84 -6.69 23.57
C PRO A 9 33.43 -5.24 23.31
N GLY A 10 32.55 -4.71 24.17
CA GLY A 10 32.00 -3.35 24.12
C GLY A 10 30.86 -3.15 25.12
N GLY A 11 30.41 -1.91 25.29
CA GLY A 11 29.14 -1.62 25.96
C GLY A 11 27.99 -2.20 25.15
N HIS A 12 27.13 -2.99 25.78
CA HIS A 12 25.98 -3.61 25.12
C HIS A 12 24.72 -3.26 25.90
N ARG A 13 23.64 -2.95 25.18
CA ARG A 13 22.33 -2.74 25.80
C ARG A 13 21.67 -4.10 26.03
N ARG A 14 21.29 -4.38 27.27
CA ARG A 14 20.50 -5.57 27.60
C ARG A 14 19.02 -5.22 27.58
N ILE A 15 18.25 -5.94 26.77
CA ILE A 15 16.81 -5.79 26.65
C ILE A 15 16.16 -7.05 27.24
N GLU A 16 15.32 -6.89 28.27
CA GLU A 16 14.61 -7.99 28.90
C GLU A 16 13.28 -8.24 28.18
N ALA A 17 13.20 -9.37 27.47
CA ALA A 17 12.06 -9.72 26.62
C ALA A 17 10.78 -10.09 27.41
N ARG A 18 10.89 -10.41 28.71
CA ARG A 18 9.76 -10.86 29.55
C ARG A 18 8.97 -11.99 28.85
N ALA A 19 7.65 -11.88 28.77
CA ALA A 19 6.76 -12.85 28.12
C ALA A 19 6.57 -12.58 26.62
N SER A 20 7.33 -11.65 26.03
CA SER A 20 7.21 -11.27 24.62
C SER A 20 7.92 -12.26 23.69
N VAL A 21 7.46 -12.31 22.45
CA VAL A 21 8.01 -13.11 21.37
C VAL A 21 8.89 -12.25 20.48
N LEU A 22 10.10 -12.73 20.17
CA LEU A 22 11.00 -12.09 19.22
C LEU A 22 10.77 -12.68 17.82
N LEU A 23 10.47 -11.82 16.85
CA LEU A 23 10.29 -12.18 15.44
C LEU A 23 11.26 -11.38 14.55
N PRO A 24 11.51 -11.82 13.30
CA PRO A 24 12.03 -10.92 12.28
C PRO A 24 11.11 -9.70 12.15
N GLY A 25 11.69 -8.54 11.87
CA GLY A 25 10.91 -7.33 11.59
C GLY A 25 9.98 -7.51 10.40
N PHE A 26 8.81 -6.86 10.44
CA PHE A 26 7.85 -6.94 9.34
C PHE A 26 8.39 -6.22 8.09
N VAL A 27 8.08 -6.81 6.94
CA VAL A 27 8.33 -6.26 5.60
C VAL A 27 6.97 -5.97 4.99
N ASP A 28 6.68 -4.68 4.78
CA ASP A 28 5.50 -4.29 4.02
C ASP A 28 5.80 -4.44 2.53
N ALA A 29 5.29 -5.51 1.92
CA ALA A 29 5.67 -5.91 0.56
C ALA A 29 5.10 -5.01 -0.54
N HIS A 30 4.19 -4.10 -0.22
CA HIS A 30 3.57 -3.17 -1.17
C HIS A 30 2.96 -1.99 -0.41
N VAL A 31 3.52 -0.80 -0.60
CA VAL A 31 3.02 0.42 0.03
C VAL A 31 3.31 1.63 -0.85
N HIS A 32 2.52 2.70 -0.76
CA HIS A 32 2.77 3.95 -1.45
C HIS A 32 3.23 5.02 -0.45
N ILE A 33 4.51 5.04 -0.08
CA ILE A 33 5.04 5.78 1.10
C ILE A 33 4.63 7.26 1.07
N LEU A 34 4.85 7.93 -0.07
CA LEU A 34 4.57 9.37 -0.20
C LEU A 34 3.07 9.65 -0.19
N ALA A 35 2.27 8.82 -0.87
CA ALA A 35 0.82 8.95 -0.90
C ALA A 35 0.20 8.66 0.47
N ALA A 36 0.70 7.64 1.18
CA ALA A 36 0.25 7.26 2.50
C ALA A 36 0.53 8.36 3.53
N ALA A 37 1.75 8.90 3.54
CA ALA A 37 2.09 10.02 4.40
C ALA A 37 1.25 11.27 4.11
N ALA A 38 0.97 11.57 2.83
CA ALA A 38 0.13 12.69 2.45
C ALA A 38 -1.35 12.49 2.85
N ALA A 39 -1.89 11.28 2.67
CA ALA A 39 -3.27 10.96 3.03
C ALA A 39 -3.50 10.99 4.54
N GLU A 40 -2.57 10.46 5.34
CA GLU A 40 -2.66 10.46 6.82
C GLU A 40 -2.37 11.84 7.44
N ALA A 41 -1.77 12.77 6.70
CA ALA A 41 -1.66 14.17 7.10
C ALA A 41 -2.97 14.95 6.92
N GLY A 42 -3.84 14.49 6.01
CA GLY A 42 -5.17 15.05 5.79
C GLY A 42 -6.23 14.53 6.77
N PRO A 43 -7.48 15.01 6.67
CA PRO A 43 -8.59 14.43 7.43
C PRO A 43 -8.83 12.99 6.99
N ASP A 44 -9.16 12.12 7.96
CA ASP A 44 -9.56 10.74 7.68
C ASP A 44 -10.97 10.70 7.09
N VAL A 45 -11.06 10.45 5.78
CA VAL A 45 -12.32 10.28 5.06
C VAL A 45 -12.54 8.83 4.63
N SER A 46 -11.88 7.87 5.27
CA SER A 46 -12.02 6.45 4.97
C SER A 46 -13.41 5.89 5.32
N PRO A 47 -13.81 4.70 4.82
CA PRO A 47 -15.11 4.10 5.13
C PRO A 47 -15.36 3.85 6.63
N GLY A 48 -14.30 3.76 7.44
CA GLY A 48 -14.41 3.67 8.89
C GLY A 48 -14.67 5.01 9.59
N ALA A 49 -14.38 6.12 8.92
CA ALA A 49 -14.49 7.47 9.47
C ALA A 49 -15.75 8.21 8.99
N VAL A 50 -16.23 7.95 7.78
CA VAL A 50 -17.42 8.62 7.20
C VAL A 50 -18.35 7.61 6.54
N THR A 51 -19.65 7.82 6.73
CA THR A 51 -20.73 6.98 6.16
C THR A 51 -21.73 7.77 5.34
N SER A 52 -21.56 9.08 5.21
CA SER A 52 -22.38 9.96 4.37
C SER A 52 -21.58 11.13 3.80
N ILE A 53 -22.06 11.72 2.71
CA ILE A 53 -21.49 12.95 2.14
C ILE A 53 -21.54 14.07 3.17
N ALA A 54 -22.61 14.16 3.98
CA ALA A 54 -22.71 15.19 5.01
C ALA A 54 -21.56 15.15 6.03
N GLU A 55 -21.20 13.97 6.53
CA GLU A 55 -20.06 13.76 7.45
C GLU A 55 -18.73 14.10 6.77
N LEU A 56 -18.54 13.65 5.52
CA LEU A 56 -17.37 13.96 4.72
C LEU A 56 -17.18 15.48 4.56
N LEU A 57 -18.24 16.20 4.20
CA LEU A 57 -18.20 17.66 4.03
C LEU A 57 -17.88 18.37 5.35
N GLU A 58 -18.29 17.84 6.50
CA GLU A 58 -17.95 18.42 7.80
C GLU A 58 -16.45 18.31 8.09
N LEU A 59 -15.84 17.15 7.83
CA LEU A 59 -14.38 16.99 7.96
C LEU A 59 -13.61 17.93 7.01
N LEU A 60 -14.14 18.17 5.81
CA LEU A 60 -13.56 19.15 4.88
C LEU A 60 -13.71 20.59 5.38
N ARG A 61 -14.84 20.95 6.01
CA ARG A 61 -15.01 22.28 6.65
C ARG A 61 -14.00 22.49 7.77
N GLU A 62 -13.82 21.49 8.61
CA GLU A 62 -12.85 21.54 9.70
C GLU A 62 -11.40 21.66 9.18
N ALA A 63 -11.06 20.92 8.12
CA ALA A 63 -9.77 21.02 7.47
C ALA A 63 -9.56 22.41 6.83
N ALA A 64 -10.58 22.95 6.15
CA ALA A 64 -10.55 24.29 5.59
C ALA A 64 -10.31 25.37 6.66
N ALA A 65 -10.97 25.27 7.82
CA ALA A 65 -10.80 26.22 8.93
C ALA A 65 -9.37 26.26 9.50
N ARG A 66 -8.58 25.19 9.33
CA ARG A 66 -7.17 25.11 9.76
C ARG A 66 -6.18 25.43 8.63
N THR A 67 -6.67 25.56 7.40
CA THR A 67 -5.85 25.80 6.22
C THR A 67 -5.66 27.31 6.03
N PRO A 68 -4.42 27.80 5.77
CA PRO A 68 -4.21 29.21 5.46
C PRO A 68 -5.04 29.65 4.25
N PRO A 69 -5.55 30.90 4.19
CA PRO A 69 -6.39 31.38 3.08
C PRO A 69 -5.80 31.07 1.70
N GLY A 70 -6.60 30.45 0.83
CA GLY A 70 -6.16 30.02 -0.51
C GLY A 70 -5.29 28.76 -0.56
N GLY A 71 -4.90 28.20 0.59
CA GLY A 71 -4.22 26.91 0.68
C GLY A 71 -5.14 25.75 0.30
N TRP A 72 -4.56 24.67 -0.21
CA TRP A 72 -5.30 23.49 -0.67
C TRP A 72 -5.81 22.64 0.50
N VAL A 73 -7.10 22.31 0.46
CA VAL A 73 -7.70 21.28 1.32
C VAL A 73 -7.69 19.96 0.56
N ARG A 74 -6.99 18.96 1.11
CA ARG A 74 -6.81 17.65 0.48
C ARG A 74 -7.30 16.56 1.42
N ALA A 75 -8.03 15.59 0.87
CA ALA A 75 -8.45 14.40 1.57
C ALA A 75 -8.45 13.22 0.61
N ALA A 76 -8.14 12.03 1.09
CA ALA A 76 -8.06 10.83 0.27
C ALA A 76 -8.61 9.61 1.02
N GLY A 77 -9.17 8.64 0.28
CA GLY A 77 -9.53 7.34 0.81
C GLY A 77 -11.02 7.10 1.03
N TYR A 78 -11.90 8.03 0.64
CA TYR A 78 -13.35 7.81 0.71
C TYR A 78 -13.82 6.82 -0.36
N GLU A 79 -14.94 6.14 -0.09
CA GLU A 79 -15.56 5.17 -0.99
C GLU A 79 -17.04 5.53 -1.18
N GLU A 80 -17.40 5.98 -2.37
CA GLU A 80 -18.74 6.44 -2.72
C GLU A 80 -19.81 5.37 -2.57
N THR A 81 -19.48 4.10 -2.85
CA THR A 81 -20.40 2.96 -2.70
C THR A 81 -20.74 2.65 -1.24
N MET A 82 -19.94 3.18 -0.31
CA MET A 82 -20.09 3.02 1.14
C MET A 82 -20.77 4.23 1.80
N LEU A 83 -20.93 5.34 1.08
CA LEU A 83 -21.70 6.50 1.54
C LEU A 83 -23.21 6.21 1.43
N ALA A 84 -23.99 6.77 2.35
CA ALA A 84 -25.45 6.63 2.39
C ALA A 84 -26.12 7.07 1.08
N GLU A 85 -25.53 8.05 0.38
CA GLU A 85 -26.02 8.58 -0.88
C GLU A 85 -25.66 7.69 -2.09
N GLY A 86 -24.68 6.78 -1.97
CA GLY A 86 -24.26 5.89 -3.04
C GLY A 86 -23.72 6.61 -4.28
N ARG A 87 -23.12 7.80 -4.10
CA ARG A 87 -22.57 8.65 -5.17
C ARG A 87 -21.38 9.46 -4.68
N HIS A 88 -20.61 10.00 -5.61
CA HIS A 88 -19.58 11.00 -5.31
C HIS A 88 -20.22 12.31 -4.79
N PRO A 89 -19.51 13.07 -3.92
CA PRO A 89 -19.85 14.46 -3.66
C PRO A 89 -19.67 15.29 -4.93
N THR A 90 -20.38 16.41 -5.00
CA THR A 90 -20.36 17.32 -6.14
C THR A 90 -19.49 18.56 -5.88
N ARG A 91 -19.05 19.21 -6.95
CA ARG A 91 -18.35 20.49 -7.00
C ARG A 91 -19.02 21.52 -6.10
N GLY A 92 -20.35 21.63 -6.20
CA GLY A 92 -21.14 22.59 -5.42
C GLY A 92 -21.18 22.27 -3.92
N GLU A 93 -21.24 20.99 -3.57
CA GLU A 93 -21.14 20.55 -2.17
C GLU A 93 -19.75 20.87 -1.59
N LEU A 94 -18.68 20.66 -2.37
CA LEU A 94 -17.32 21.01 -1.97
C LEU A 94 -17.10 22.54 -1.88
N ASP A 95 -17.68 23.32 -2.81
CA ASP A 95 -17.67 24.79 -2.76
C ASP A 95 -18.33 25.30 -1.47
N GLY A 96 -19.43 24.68 -1.05
CA GLY A 96 -20.11 25.00 0.20
C GLY A 96 -19.30 24.62 1.45
N ALA A 97 -18.50 23.55 1.39
CA ALA A 97 -17.65 23.11 2.50
C ALA A 97 -16.38 23.97 2.67
N ALA A 98 -15.80 24.47 1.57
CA ALA A 98 -14.57 25.25 1.62
C ALA A 98 -14.59 26.40 0.60
N PRO A 99 -15.41 27.45 0.83
CA PRO A 99 -15.65 28.51 -0.15
C PRO A 99 -14.42 29.37 -0.47
N ASP A 100 -13.40 29.37 0.38
CA ASP A 100 -12.17 30.16 0.23
C ASP A 100 -10.92 29.33 -0.12
N HIS A 101 -11.07 28.02 -0.33
CA HIS A 101 -9.97 27.11 -0.61
C HIS A 101 -10.21 26.29 -1.88
N PRO A 102 -9.16 25.92 -2.64
CA PRO A 102 -9.26 24.81 -3.58
C PRO A 102 -9.33 23.49 -2.82
N VAL A 103 -10.24 22.61 -3.23
CA VAL A 103 -10.45 21.28 -2.62
C VAL A 103 -10.14 20.21 -3.64
N ARG A 104 -9.35 19.21 -3.24
CA ARG A 104 -9.13 17.96 -3.96
C ARG A 104 -9.48 16.79 -3.05
N LEU A 105 -10.49 16.02 -3.46
CA LEU A 105 -10.93 14.83 -2.75
C LEU A 105 -10.67 13.60 -3.63
N ILE A 106 -9.81 12.69 -3.16
CA ILE A 106 -9.39 11.51 -3.90
C ILE A 106 -10.15 10.28 -3.39
N GLN A 107 -10.82 9.57 -4.29
CA GLN A 107 -11.51 8.33 -3.99
C GLN A 107 -10.49 7.23 -3.70
N ARG A 108 -10.87 6.23 -2.90
CA ARG A 108 -9.98 5.20 -2.37
C ARG A 108 -9.14 4.49 -3.44
N GLY A 109 -9.71 4.19 -4.60
CA GLY A 109 -9.00 3.56 -5.72
C GLY A 109 -8.02 4.47 -6.45
N GLY A 110 -7.99 5.78 -6.17
CA GLY A 110 -7.09 6.75 -6.81
C GLY A 110 -7.42 7.10 -8.26
N HIS A 111 -8.39 6.42 -8.87
CA HIS A 111 -8.84 6.65 -10.24
C HIS A 111 -9.88 7.76 -10.37
N ALA A 112 -10.58 8.09 -9.27
CA ALA A 112 -11.59 9.13 -9.24
C ALA A 112 -11.22 10.25 -8.27
N GLU A 113 -11.41 11.50 -8.71
CA GLU A 113 -11.19 12.68 -7.89
C GLU A 113 -12.36 13.65 -8.02
N VAL A 114 -12.71 14.33 -6.94
CA VAL A 114 -13.70 15.42 -6.97
C VAL A 114 -13.01 16.73 -6.64
N LEU A 115 -13.11 17.69 -7.56
CA LEU A 115 -12.58 19.04 -7.41
C LEU A 115 -13.72 20.05 -7.23
N ASN A 116 -13.49 21.04 -6.36
CA ASN A 116 -14.38 22.20 -6.26
C ASN A 116 -14.11 23.24 -7.37
N SER A 117 -14.92 24.30 -7.44
CA SER A 117 -14.81 25.30 -8.52
C SER A 117 -13.45 26.00 -8.53
N ARG A 118 -12.86 26.29 -7.35
CA ARG A 118 -11.55 26.94 -7.27
C ARG A 118 -10.43 26.00 -7.70
N ALA A 119 -10.49 24.72 -7.32
CA ALA A 119 -9.51 23.71 -7.76
C ALA A 119 -9.56 23.51 -9.28
N LEU A 120 -10.75 23.36 -9.88
CA LEU A 120 -10.93 23.26 -11.34
C LEU A 120 -10.31 24.46 -12.07
N ALA A 121 -10.56 25.68 -11.59
CA ALA A 121 -9.98 26.89 -12.16
C ALA A 121 -8.45 26.93 -12.09
N LEU A 122 -7.86 26.43 -10.99
CA LEU A 122 -6.40 26.38 -10.83
C LEU A 122 -5.74 25.34 -11.73
N VAL A 123 -6.40 24.19 -11.95
CA VAL A 123 -5.89 23.15 -12.86
C VAL A 123 -6.23 23.41 -14.32
N GLY A 124 -6.92 24.52 -14.63
CA GLY A 124 -7.25 24.93 -15.99
C GLY A 124 -8.35 24.09 -16.65
N ILE A 125 -9.23 23.47 -15.87
CA ILE A 125 -10.38 22.70 -16.38
C ILE A 125 -11.64 23.56 -16.24
N ASP A 126 -12.33 23.75 -17.36
CA ASP A 126 -13.60 24.46 -17.46
C ASP A 126 -14.65 23.67 -18.26
N GLU A 127 -15.84 24.25 -18.40
CA GLU A 127 -16.97 23.61 -19.07
C GLU A 127 -16.69 23.25 -20.55
N THR A 128 -15.68 23.87 -21.18
CA THR A 128 -15.29 23.69 -22.58
C THR A 128 -14.07 22.81 -22.77
N THR A 129 -13.41 22.41 -21.67
CA THR A 129 -12.20 21.60 -21.72
C THR A 129 -12.53 20.20 -22.24
N PRO A 130 -11.89 19.73 -23.32
CA PRO A 130 -12.11 18.38 -23.83
C PRO A 130 -11.48 17.34 -22.91
N GLU A 131 -12.12 16.17 -22.81
CA GLU A 131 -11.59 15.01 -22.10
C GLU A 131 -10.37 14.44 -22.85
N PRO A 132 -9.20 14.29 -22.19
CA PRO A 132 -8.10 13.50 -22.73
C PRO A 132 -8.53 12.04 -23.00
N PRO A 133 -7.84 11.31 -23.90
CA PRO A 133 -8.11 9.89 -24.11
C PRO A 133 -8.04 9.10 -22.80
N GLY A 134 -9.10 8.34 -22.49
CA GLY A 134 -9.21 7.53 -21.26
C GLY A 134 -9.74 8.27 -20.03
N ALA A 135 -9.80 9.60 -20.05
CA ALA A 135 -10.38 10.37 -18.96
C ALA A 135 -11.88 10.58 -19.13
N PHE A 136 -12.59 10.80 -18.02
CA PHE A 136 -14.02 11.13 -18.02
C PHE A 136 -14.31 12.26 -17.03
N PHE A 137 -15.08 13.26 -17.46
CA PHE A 137 -15.48 14.39 -16.63
C PHE A 137 -16.97 14.30 -16.30
N GLY A 138 -17.28 14.15 -15.01
CA GLY A 138 -18.65 14.13 -14.52
C GLY A 138 -19.39 15.43 -14.81
N ARG A 139 -20.63 15.29 -15.24
CA ARG A 139 -21.53 16.41 -15.58
C ARG A 139 -22.91 16.16 -15.04
N SER A 140 -23.50 17.21 -14.47
CA SER A 140 -24.88 17.21 -14.02
C SER A 140 -25.83 16.93 -15.18
N LEU A 141 -26.78 16.00 -14.97
CA LEU A 141 -27.82 15.69 -15.95
C LEU A 141 -28.82 16.85 -16.15
N GLU A 142 -28.92 17.77 -15.19
CA GLU A 142 -29.89 18.87 -15.24
C GLU A 142 -29.45 19.99 -16.20
N ASP A 143 -28.17 20.37 -16.15
CA ASP A 143 -27.65 21.55 -16.86
C ASP A 143 -26.37 21.28 -17.68
N GLY A 144 -25.84 20.05 -17.65
CA GLY A 144 -24.63 19.64 -18.37
C GLY A 144 -23.33 20.23 -17.82
N ARG A 145 -23.37 20.94 -16.69
CA ARG A 145 -22.18 21.54 -16.09
C ARG A 145 -21.33 20.51 -15.38
N LEU A 146 -20.03 20.73 -15.33
CA LEU A 146 -19.08 19.90 -14.57
C LEU A 146 -19.56 19.76 -13.12
N ASP A 147 -19.65 18.53 -12.64
CA ASP A 147 -20.00 18.22 -11.26
C ASP A 147 -18.75 18.03 -10.38
N GLY A 148 -17.55 18.21 -10.94
CA GLY A 148 -16.28 18.13 -10.24
C GLY A 148 -15.63 16.75 -10.25
N LEU A 149 -16.34 15.69 -10.61
CA LEU A 149 -15.77 14.34 -10.75
C LEU A 149 -14.87 14.28 -11.98
N LEU A 150 -13.63 13.84 -11.79
CA LEU A 150 -12.65 13.61 -12.85
C LEU A 150 -12.09 12.21 -12.67
N LEU A 151 -12.16 11.40 -13.72
CA LEU A 151 -11.60 10.05 -13.76
C LEU A 151 -10.30 10.04 -14.57
N ASP A 152 -9.29 9.33 -14.07
CA ASP A 152 -7.96 9.15 -14.68
C ASP A 152 -7.25 10.47 -15.03
N MET A 153 -7.43 11.48 -14.19
CA MET A 153 -6.81 12.80 -14.32
C MET A 153 -5.73 13.08 -13.27
N ALA A 154 -5.39 12.11 -12.42
CA ALA A 154 -4.52 12.31 -11.25
C ALA A 154 -3.16 12.95 -11.62
N ASP A 155 -2.50 12.46 -12.67
CA ASP A 155 -1.20 13.01 -13.11
C ASP A 155 -1.34 14.43 -13.69
N ALA A 156 -2.40 14.70 -14.45
CA ALA A 156 -2.66 16.02 -15.01
C ALA A 156 -2.99 17.05 -13.91
N ILE A 157 -3.77 16.65 -12.92
CA ILE A 157 -4.09 17.45 -11.74
C ILE A 157 -2.83 17.71 -10.92
N GLU A 158 -2.03 16.68 -10.62
CA GLU A 158 -0.79 16.82 -9.87
C GLU A 158 0.20 17.76 -10.58
N ALA A 159 0.36 17.63 -11.89
CA ALA A 159 1.25 18.48 -12.68
C ALA A 159 0.81 19.96 -12.71
N ALA A 160 -0.48 20.23 -12.55
CA ALA A 160 -1.03 21.59 -12.50
C ALA A 160 -1.01 22.19 -11.07
N MET A 161 -0.79 21.36 -10.05
CA MET A 161 -0.72 21.82 -8.66
C MET A 161 0.68 22.34 -8.32
N PRO A 162 0.80 23.34 -7.41
CA PRO A 162 2.09 23.72 -6.85
C PRO A 162 2.74 22.50 -6.18
N PRO A 163 4.04 22.24 -6.41
CA PRO A 163 4.72 21.14 -5.75
C PRO A 163 4.65 21.34 -4.23
N PRO A 164 4.49 20.26 -3.45
CA PRO A 164 4.44 20.36 -1.99
C PRO A 164 5.77 20.87 -1.43
N ASP A 165 5.72 21.56 -0.29
CA ASP A 165 6.93 22.01 0.39
C ASP A 165 7.76 20.78 0.82
N PRO A 166 9.04 20.65 0.40
CA PRO A 166 9.89 19.54 0.80
C PRO A 166 10.01 19.32 2.31
N ALA A 167 9.90 20.38 3.13
CA ALA A 167 9.91 20.29 4.58
C ALA A 167 8.60 19.72 5.14
N GLU A 168 7.47 20.08 4.55
CA GLU A 168 6.15 19.51 4.88
C GLU A 168 6.09 18.03 4.52
N VAL A 169 6.56 17.66 3.31
CA VAL A 169 6.69 16.25 2.89
C VAL A 169 7.56 15.47 3.88
N GLU A 170 8.71 16.01 4.27
CA GLU A 170 9.59 15.35 5.24
C GLU A 170 8.90 15.17 6.60
N ALA A 171 8.19 16.17 7.09
CA ALA A 171 7.47 16.10 8.36
C ALA A 171 6.37 15.03 8.32
N HIS A 172 5.57 14.98 7.26
CA HIS A 172 4.50 13.99 7.08
C HIS A 172 5.08 12.57 6.97
N VAL A 173 6.09 12.37 6.13
CA VAL A 173 6.77 11.06 5.99
C VAL A 173 7.39 10.63 7.31
N ARG A 174 7.99 11.55 8.07
CA ARG A 174 8.59 11.24 9.37
C ARG A 174 7.57 10.78 10.40
N ALA A 175 6.43 11.47 10.48
CA ALA A 175 5.35 11.08 11.38
C ALA A 175 4.82 9.69 11.00
N TRP A 176 4.50 9.50 9.72
CA TRP A 176 3.98 8.26 9.16
C TRP A 176 4.93 7.07 9.37
N ALA A 177 6.20 7.22 8.96
CA ALA A 177 7.19 6.16 9.04
C ALA A 177 7.49 5.74 10.50
N ARG A 178 7.46 6.69 11.45
CA ARG A 178 7.58 6.37 12.87
C ARG A 178 6.38 5.58 13.41
N ALA A 179 5.17 5.87 12.94
CA ALA A 179 3.99 5.07 13.29
C ALA A 179 4.15 3.62 12.79
N ARG A 180 4.62 3.44 11.55
CA ARG A 180 4.93 2.11 11.00
C ARG A 180 6.07 1.39 11.77
N SER A 181 7.07 2.13 12.27
CA SER A 181 8.08 1.56 13.17
C SER A 181 7.43 1.09 14.48
N ALA A 182 6.45 1.83 15.03
CA ALA A 182 5.71 1.42 16.22
C ALA A 182 4.86 0.16 16.00
N GLU A 183 4.55 -0.17 14.75
CA GLU A 183 3.83 -1.38 14.34
C GLU A 183 4.77 -2.55 13.97
N GLY A 184 6.09 -2.38 14.13
CA GLY A 184 7.07 -3.44 13.87
C GLY A 184 7.58 -3.50 12.43
N VAL A 185 7.21 -2.55 11.58
CA VAL A 185 7.64 -2.50 10.17
C VAL A 185 9.07 -1.98 10.07
N THR A 186 9.93 -2.78 9.46
CA THR A 186 11.38 -2.52 9.31
C THR A 186 11.82 -2.30 7.86
N THR A 187 11.06 -2.81 6.90
CA THR A 187 11.27 -2.61 5.46
C THR A 187 9.95 -2.24 4.79
N LEU A 188 10.01 -1.26 3.89
CA LEU A 188 8.89 -0.78 3.08
C LEU A 188 9.23 -1.03 1.61
N VAL A 189 8.38 -1.75 0.88
CA VAL A 189 8.51 -1.93 -0.56
C VAL A 189 7.57 -0.95 -1.25
N ASP A 190 8.13 0.18 -1.69
CA ASP A 190 7.36 1.24 -2.33
C ASP A 190 6.92 0.82 -3.74
N ALA A 191 5.60 0.81 -3.97
CA ALA A 191 4.95 0.35 -5.19
C ALA A 191 4.52 1.49 -6.12
N GLY A 192 5.08 2.70 -5.94
CA GLY A 192 4.80 3.86 -6.77
C GLY A 192 5.07 3.60 -8.26
N VAL A 193 4.05 3.82 -9.09
CA VAL A 193 4.14 3.61 -10.55
C VAL A 193 5.02 4.64 -11.25
N ARG A 194 5.33 5.74 -10.56
CA ARG A 194 6.20 6.83 -11.02
C ARG A 194 7.61 6.77 -10.46
N ASN A 195 8.00 5.70 -9.76
CA ASN A 195 9.33 5.58 -9.15
C ASN A 195 10.47 5.63 -10.19
N GLY A 196 10.89 6.85 -10.54
CA GLY A 196 12.00 7.17 -11.41
C GLY A 196 13.06 8.00 -10.68
N PRO A 197 14.00 8.63 -11.39
CA PRO A 197 15.12 9.34 -10.77
C PRO A 197 14.72 10.44 -9.77
N ALA A 198 13.57 11.10 -9.97
CA ALA A 198 13.08 12.16 -9.08
C ALA A 198 12.59 11.61 -7.74
N GLU A 199 11.77 10.56 -7.76
CA GLU A 199 11.29 9.83 -6.59
C GLU A 199 12.45 9.18 -5.83
N TRP A 200 13.41 8.60 -6.56
CA TRP A 200 14.63 8.06 -5.96
C TRP A 200 15.40 9.13 -5.18
N ALA A 201 15.67 10.29 -5.80
CA ALA A 201 16.33 11.41 -5.13
C ALA A 201 15.53 11.91 -3.91
N THR A 202 14.20 11.84 -3.96
CA THR A 202 13.33 12.15 -2.83
C THR A 202 13.52 11.16 -1.69
N PHE A 203 13.53 9.85 -1.96
CA PHE A 203 13.81 8.83 -0.95
C PHE A 203 15.22 8.95 -0.37
N GLU A 204 16.24 9.25 -1.19
CA GLU A 204 17.60 9.50 -0.70
C GLU A 204 17.65 10.64 0.30
N ARG A 205 16.99 11.77 -0.01
CA ARG A 205 16.89 12.92 0.91
C ARG A 205 16.17 12.55 2.20
N LEU A 206 15.04 11.86 2.13
CA LEU A 206 14.25 11.46 3.29
C LEU A 206 15.00 10.48 4.20
N LEU A 207 15.72 9.52 3.62
CA LEU A 207 16.56 8.58 4.35
C LEU A 207 17.77 9.28 5.00
N ALA A 208 18.43 10.19 4.27
CA ALA A 208 19.55 10.97 4.79
C ALA A 208 19.13 11.90 5.94
N ALA A 209 17.92 12.46 5.88
CA ALA A 209 17.32 13.25 6.96
C ALA A 209 16.83 12.40 8.15
N GLY A 210 16.91 11.07 8.06
CA GLY A 210 16.36 10.15 9.05
C GLY A 210 14.84 10.24 9.19
N ALA A 211 14.14 10.74 8.17
CA ALA A 211 12.68 10.81 8.14
C ALA A 211 12.07 9.42 8.05
N ILE A 212 12.71 8.50 7.34
CA ILE A 212 12.31 7.10 7.24
C ILE A 212 13.30 6.27 8.07
N PRO A 213 12.91 5.68 9.22
CA PRO A 213 13.75 4.74 9.98
C PRO A 213 13.92 3.39 9.28
N GLN A 214 12.95 2.98 8.47
CA GLN A 214 12.95 1.72 7.72
C GLN A 214 13.96 1.70 6.57
N ARG A 215 14.17 0.51 6.01
CA ARG A 215 14.74 0.36 4.67
C ARG A 215 13.64 0.51 3.63
N VAL A 216 13.98 1.06 2.47
CA VAL A 216 13.07 1.26 1.35
C VAL A 216 13.54 0.43 0.16
N VAL A 217 12.62 -0.32 -0.44
CA VAL A 217 12.79 -0.96 -1.74
C VAL A 217 11.85 -0.28 -2.71
N ALA A 218 12.36 0.53 -3.63
CA ALA A 218 11.53 1.23 -4.61
C ALA A 218 11.33 0.33 -5.84
N MET A 219 10.09 -0.10 -6.09
CA MET A 219 9.75 -0.74 -7.36
C MET A 219 9.95 0.27 -8.47
N GLU A 220 10.80 -0.02 -9.46
CA GLU A 220 11.12 0.91 -10.54
C GLU A 220 9.92 1.08 -11.48
N SER A 221 9.64 2.31 -11.90
CA SER A 221 8.64 2.56 -12.94
C SER A 221 9.08 1.92 -14.26
N ALA A 222 8.14 1.31 -14.98
CA ALA A 222 8.40 0.80 -16.32
C ALA A 222 8.83 1.90 -17.31
N ASP A 223 8.41 3.14 -17.11
CA ASP A 223 8.81 4.29 -17.94
C ASP A 223 10.23 4.77 -17.63
N ALA A 224 10.77 4.36 -16.47
CA ALA A 224 12.13 4.64 -16.02
C ALA A 224 13.00 3.37 -16.00
N LEU A 225 12.67 2.36 -16.81
CA LEU A 225 13.33 1.05 -16.80
C LEU A 225 14.86 1.18 -16.93
N GLY A 226 15.58 0.69 -15.92
CA GLY A 226 17.04 0.72 -15.87
C GLY A 226 17.66 2.08 -15.49
N ALA A 227 16.85 3.11 -15.22
CA ALA A 227 17.33 4.44 -14.87
C ALA A 227 17.71 4.56 -13.39
N LEU A 228 17.13 3.75 -12.50
CA LEU A 228 17.46 3.78 -11.09
C LEU A 228 18.78 3.05 -10.80
N PRO A 229 19.61 3.53 -9.85
CA PRO A 229 20.78 2.78 -9.41
C PRO A 229 20.36 1.50 -8.66
N GLY A 230 21.26 0.54 -8.47
CA GLY A 230 20.93 -0.70 -7.74
C GLY A 230 20.69 -0.47 -6.24
N GLU A 231 21.46 0.46 -5.66
CA GLU A 231 21.48 0.76 -4.23
C GLU A 231 21.79 2.25 -4.02
N GLY A 232 21.25 2.82 -2.93
CA GLY A 232 21.50 4.18 -2.46
C GLY A 232 21.39 4.27 -0.94
N ALA A 233 21.66 5.46 -0.39
CA ALA A 233 21.55 5.75 1.04
C ALA A 233 22.25 4.72 1.96
N ALA A 234 23.49 4.32 1.60
CA ALA A 234 24.29 3.33 2.34
C ALA A 234 23.55 1.99 2.58
N GLY A 235 22.96 1.43 1.53
CA GLY A 235 22.26 0.14 1.60
C GLY A 235 20.85 0.19 2.15
N ARG A 236 20.31 1.39 2.41
CA ARG A 236 18.95 1.57 2.95
C ARG A 236 17.91 1.86 1.88
N LEU A 237 18.32 2.22 0.67
CA LEU A 237 17.46 2.35 -0.51
C LEU A 237 17.90 1.33 -1.55
N LEU A 238 17.00 0.44 -1.95
CA LEU A 238 17.26 -0.60 -2.95
C LEU A 238 16.29 -0.43 -4.12
N ARG A 239 16.78 -0.75 -5.31
CA ARG A 239 15.91 -0.86 -6.49
C ARG A 239 15.26 -2.25 -6.51
N GLY A 240 13.93 -2.26 -6.45
CA GLY A 240 13.10 -3.46 -6.46
C GLY A 240 12.78 -3.99 -7.86
N GLU A 241 11.67 -4.69 -7.97
CA GLU A 241 11.07 -5.12 -9.23
C GLU A 241 10.62 -3.92 -10.08
N THR A 242 10.34 -4.14 -11.37
CA THR A 242 9.72 -3.12 -12.22
C THR A 242 8.21 -3.21 -12.10
N LYS A 243 7.57 -2.11 -11.70
CA LYS A 243 6.12 -2.01 -11.54
C LYS A 243 5.45 -1.83 -12.90
N LEU A 244 4.52 -2.72 -13.21
CA LEU A 244 3.61 -2.60 -14.34
C LEU A 244 2.20 -2.37 -13.84
N GLN A 245 1.61 -1.25 -14.25
CA GLN A 245 0.16 -1.05 -14.18
C GLN A 245 -0.39 -1.26 -15.60
N PRO A 246 -1.16 -2.32 -15.84
CA PRO A 246 -1.91 -2.45 -17.08
C PRO A 246 -2.84 -1.25 -17.22
N ALA A 247 -2.91 -0.65 -18.40
CA ALA A 247 -3.89 0.40 -18.66
C ALA A 247 -5.27 -0.26 -18.66
N ALA A 248 -5.99 -0.10 -17.57
CA ALA A 248 -7.37 -0.51 -17.44
C ALA A 248 -8.07 0.57 -16.63
N PHE A 249 -9.05 1.23 -17.25
CA PHE A 249 -10.13 1.87 -16.53
C PHE A 249 -10.91 0.79 -15.76
N GLU A 250 -11.59 1.13 -14.66
CA GLU A 250 -12.50 0.17 -14.02
C GLU A 250 -13.53 -0.35 -15.03
N GLY A 251 -13.36 -1.60 -15.47
CA GLY A 251 -14.25 -2.26 -16.43
C GLY A 251 -13.69 -2.43 -17.86
N GLU A 252 -12.52 -1.88 -18.18
CA GLU A 252 -11.83 -2.19 -19.45
C GLU A 252 -10.80 -3.30 -19.26
N GLU A 253 -10.78 -4.27 -20.19
CA GLU A 253 -9.78 -5.34 -20.16
C GLU A 253 -8.41 -4.79 -20.58
N PRO A 254 -7.33 -5.13 -19.88
CA PRO A 254 -6.00 -4.73 -20.29
C PRO A 254 -5.69 -5.31 -21.67
N ASP A 255 -5.13 -4.50 -22.56
CA ASP A 255 -4.66 -4.98 -23.86
C ASP A 255 -3.57 -6.04 -23.65
N ALA A 256 -3.94 -7.31 -23.89
CA ALA A 256 -3.06 -8.44 -23.68
C ALA A 256 -1.78 -8.39 -24.55
N ALA A 257 -1.86 -7.79 -25.75
CA ALA A 257 -0.70 -7.64 -26.62
C ALA A 257 0.25 -6.57 -26.10
N ASP A 258 -0.28 -5.45 -25.61
CA ASP A 258 0.50 -4.41 -24.95
C ASP A 258 1.18 -4.94 -23.68
N LEU A 259 0.42 -5.58 -22.79
CA LEU A 259 0.96 -6.14 -21.55
C LEU A 259 2.06 -7.17 -21.83
N ALA A 260 1.87 -8.05 -22.80
CA ALA A 260 2.90 -9.02 -23.20
C ALA A 260 4.16 -8.34 -23.77
N ALA A 261 4.01 -7.24 -24.53
CA ALA A 261 5.15 -6.48 -25.05
C ALA A 261 5.92 -5.78 -23.93
N ARG A 262 5.22 -5.18 -22.95
CA ARG A 262 5.82 -4.56 -21.77
C ARG A 262 6.54 -5.58 -20.89
N VAL A 263 5.93 -6.74 -20.63
CA VAL A 263 6.56 -7.86 -19.91
C VAL A 263 7.85 -8.29 -20.60
N ARG A 264 7.84 -8.52 -21.92
CA ARG A 264 9.07 -8.87 -22.68
C ARG A 264 10.15 -7.82 -22.52
N THR A 265 9.80 -6.54 -22.65
CA THR A 265 10.75 -5.42 -22.52
C THR A 265 11.45 -5.42 -21.16
N VAL A 266 10.71 -5.64 -20.07
CA VAL A 266 11.26 -5.70 -18.72
C VAL A 266 12.17 -6.92 -18.53
N LEU A 267 11.76 -8.09 -19.03
CA LEU A 267 12.55 -9.32 -18.92
C LEU A 267 13.84 -9.25 -19.75
N GLU A 268 13.80 -8.66 -20.95
CA GLU A 268 14.98 -8.43 -21.80
C GLU A 268 16.00 -7.48 -21.14
N ALA A 269 15.52 -6.56 -20.29
CA ALA A 269 16.37 -5.72 -19.43
C ALA A 269 16.91 -6.48 -18.19
N GLY A 270 16.60 -7.76 -18.03
CA GLY A 270 17.05 -8.59 -16.92
C GLY A 270 16.37 -8.26 -15.58
N ARG A 271 15.16 -7.71 -15.61
CA ARG A 271 14.42 -7.25 -14.42
C ARG A 271 13.24 -8.17 -14.11
N ARG A 272 12.94 -8.29 -12.81
CA ARG A 272 11.72 -8.93 -12.30
C ARG A 272 10.56 -7.95 -12.37
N ILE A 273 9.34 -8.47 -12.45
CA ILE A 273 8.12 -7.71 -12.66
C ILE A 273 7.23 -7.79 -11.42
N ALA A 274 6.57 -6.68 -11.10
CA ALA A 274 5.41 -6.62 -10.22
C ALA A 274 4.21 -6.03 -11.00
N VAL A 275 3.17 -6.84 -11.25
CA VAL A 275 1.99 -6.38 -12.00
C VAL A 275 0.84 -6.08 -11.05
N HIS A 276 0.28 -4.87 -11.16
CA HIS A 276 -0.98 -4.52 -10.51
C HIS A 276 -2.14 -5.32 -11.13
N ALA A 277 -2.75 -6.22 -10.35
CA ALA A 277 -3.78 -7.14 -10.83
C ALA A 277 -4.95 -7.31 -9.83
N PRO A 278 -5.83 -6.30 -9.69
CA PRO A 278 -6.93 -6.32 -8.73
C PRO A 278 -8.16 -7.13 -9.20
N THR A 279 -8.21 -7.56 -10.46
CA THR A 279 -9.33 -8.32 -11.04
C THR A 279 -8.90 -9.68 -11.57
N VAL A 280 -9.84 -10.64 -11.67
CA VAL A 280 -9.59 -11.97 -12.27
C VAL A 280 -8.98 -11.84 -13.68
N GLN A 281 -9.49 -10.90 -14.46
CA GLN A 281 -9.05 -10.62 -15.82
C GLN A 281 -7.61 -10.12 -15.85
N SER A 282 -7.27 -9.17 -14.97
CA SER A 282 -5.90 -8.65 -14.87
C SER A 282 -4.88 -9.71 -14.43
N VAL A 283 -5.28 -10.64 -13.54
CA VAL A 283 -4.45 -11.79 -13.16
C VAL A 283 -4.25 -12.73 -14.36
N ALA A 284 -5.34 -13.12 -15.03
CA ALA A 284 -5.27 -14.01 -16.19
C ALA A 284 -4.44 -13.42 -17.33
N ALA A 285 -4.58 -12.12 -17.62
CA ALA A 285 -3.79 -11.41 -18.61
C ALA A 285 -2.30 -11.39 -18.23
N SER A 286 -1.99 -11.17 -16.95
CA SER A 286 -0.61 -11.19 -16.43
C SER A 286 0.04 -12.55 -16.61
N LEU A 287 -0.65 -13.63 -16.22
CA LEU A 287 -0.17 -15.01 -16.38
C LEU A 287 0.00 -15.40 -17.85
N ALA A 288 -0.91 -14.96 -18.72
CA ALA A 288 -0.77 -15.15 -20.16
C ALA A 288 0.44 -14.43 -20.73
N ALA A 289 0.71 -13.20 -20.28
CA ALA A 289 1.87 -12.41 -20.69
C ALA A 289 3.18 -13.05 -20.20
N PHE A 290 3.24 -13.52 -18.95
CA PHE A 290 4.39 -14.25 -18.40
C PHE A 290 4.67 -15.52 -19.19
N ARG A 291 3.65 -16.33 -19.47
CA ARG A 291 3.77 -17.54 -20.28
C ARG A 291 4.25 -17.25 -21.70
N ALA A 292 3.69 -16.23 -22.35
CA ALA A 292 4.06 -15.82 -23.70
C ALA A 292 5.51 -15.31 -23.78
N ALA A 293 6.01 -14.68 -22.72
CA ALA A 293 7.38 -14.19 -22.62
C ALA A 293 8.36 -15.23 -22.03
N ALA A 294 7.89 -16.43 -21.67
CA ALA A 294 8.66 -17.44 -20.94
C ALA A 294 9.35 -16.86 -19.69
N ALA A 295 8.61 -16.08 -18.90
CA ALA A 295 9.11 -15.43 -17.70
C ALA A 295 9.67 -16.45 -16.70
N PRO A 296 10.83 -16.19 -16.08
CA PRO A 296 11.33 -17.05 -15.01
C PRO A 296 10.45 -16.93 -13.75
N PRO A 297 10.51 -17.91 -12.83
CA PRO A 297 9.86 -17.82 -11.54
C PRO A 297 10.22 -16.54 -10.77
N GLY A 298 9.34 -16.13 -9.84
CA GLY A 298 9.54 -14.97 -8.97
C GLY A 298 8.97 -13.66 -9.52
N GLN A 299 8.10 -13.72 -10.53
CA GLN A 299 7.25 -12.58 -10.91
C GLN A 299 6.15 -12.38 -9.87
N ARG A 300 5.73 -11.13 -9.67
CA ARG A 300 4.76 -10.77 -8.64
C ARG A 300 3.43 -10.35 -9.26
N ILE A 301 2.37 -10.87 -8.68
CA ILE A 301 0.99 -10.48 -8.94
C ILE A 301 0.50 -9.77 -7.69
N GLU A 302 0.27 -8.47 -7.84
CA GLU A 302 -0.16 -7.62 -6.74
C GLU A 302 -1.69 -7.69 -6.61
N HIS A 303 -2.16 -7.77 -5.36
CA HIS A 303 -3.56 -7.85 -4.93
C HIS A 303 -4.21 -9.23 -5.10
N ALA A 304 -4.56 -9.59 -6.34
CA ALA A 304 -5.26 -10.83 -6.68
C ALA A 304 -6.38 -11.22 -5.68
N PRO A 305 -7.37 -10.34 -5.41
CA PRO A 305 -8.37 -10.58 -4.38
C PRO A 305 -9.35 -11.71 -4.75
N LEU A 306 -9.52 -12.01 -6.04
CA LEU A 306 -10.35 -13.10 -6.53
C LEU A 306 -9.51 -14.00 -7.44
N LEU A 307 -9.32 -15.25 -7.04
CA LEU A 307 -8.58 -16.25 -7.81
C LEU A 307 -9.42 -17.51 -7.98
N PRO A 308 -9.96 -17.76 -9.19
CA PRO A 308 -10.47 -19.07 -9.55
C PRO A 308 -9.37 -20.15 -9.36
N PRO A 309 -9.73 -21.41 -9.03
CA PRO A 309 -8.76 -22.48 -8.79
C PRO A 309 -7.75 -22.67 -9.93
N GLU A 310 -8.21 -22.55 -11.17
CA GLU A 310 -7.35 -22.63 -12.36
C GLU A 310 -6.26 -21.55 -12.41
N LEU A 311 -6.54 -20.35 -11.90
CA LEU A 311 -5.52 -19.30 -11.79
C LEU A 311 -4.57 -19.56 -10.63
N VAL A 312 -5.03 -20.16 -9.52
CA VAL A 312 -4.15 -20.59 -8.43
C VAL A 312 -3.15 -21.62 -8.94
N GLU A 313 -3.62 -22.66 -9.63
CA GLU A 313 -2.76 -23.69 -10.24
C GLU A 313 -1.74 -23.07 -11.21
N GLU A 314 -2.18 -22.13 -12.04
CA GLU A 314 -1.29 -21.48 -12.99
C GLU A 314 -0.24 -20.58 -12.33
N ILE A 315 -0.61 -19.83 -11.28
CA ILE A 315 0.32 -19.02 -10.47
C ILE A 315 1.45 -19.91 -9.92
N VAL A 316 1.08 -21.04 -9.32
CA VAL A 316 2.04 -22.01 -8.77
C VAL A 316 2.90 -22.61 -9.87
N ALA A 317 2.30 -23.05 -10.98
CA ALA A 317 3.02 -23.67 -12.09
C ALA A 317 4.07 -22.73 -12.73
N GLN A 318 3.79 -21.43 -12.78
CA GLN A 318 4.74 -20.42 -13.27
C GLN A 318 5.74 -19.96 -12.19
N GLY A 319 5.56 -20.38 -10.93
CA GLY A 319 6.37 -19.92 -9.80
C GLY A 319 6.22 -18.42 -9.53
N ALA A 320 5.05 -17.85 -9.83
CA ALA A 320 4.71 -16.48 -9.48
C ALA A 320 4.31 -16.37 -8.00
N ALA A 321 4.43 -15.17 -7.44
CA ALA A 321 4.04 -14.85 -6.07
C ALA A 321 2.81 -13.94 -6.05
N VAL A 322 1.95 -14.13 -5.05
CA VAL A 322 0.83 -13.22 -4.75
C VAL A 322 1.21 -12.32 -3.59
N VAL A 323 0.98 -11.02 -3.76
CA VAL A 323 1.17 -10.01 -2.71
C VAL A 323 -0.20 -9.43 -2.36
N ALA A 324 -0.74 -9.80 -1.21
CA ALA A 324 -2.13 -9.52 -0.83
C ALA A 324 -2.25 -8.54 0.35
N GLN A 325 -3.47 -8.02 0.56
CA GLN A 325 -3.79 -7.01 1.57
C GLN A 325 -4.91 -7.49 2.51
N PRO A 326 -4.60 -8.26 3.57
CA PRO A 326 -5.63 -8.82 4.43
C PRO A 326 -6.53 -7.80 5.15
N GLY A 327 -6.02 -6.60 5.43
CA GLY A 327 -6.78 -5.53 6.09
C GLY A 327 -8.07 -5.16 5.35
N LEU A 328 -8.12 -5.38 4.03
CA LEU A 328 -9.30 -5.12 3.21
C LEU A 328 -10.52 -5.96 3.60
N LEU A 329 -10.34 -7.16 4.18
CA LEU A 329 -11.46 -7.99 4.64
C LEU A 329 -12.29 -7.27 5.72
N GLY A 330 -11.63 -6.56 6.63
CA GLY A 330 -12.27 -5.78 7.68
C GLY A 330 -12.79 -4.44 7.19
N GLU A 331 -11.97 -3.71 6.43
CA GLU A 331 -12.28 -2.34 6.02
C GLU A 331 -13.35 -2.22 4.93
N VAL A 332 -13.36 -3.15 3.97
CA VAL A 332 -14.27 -3.11 2.81
C VAL A 332 -15.10 -4.38 2.66
N GLY A 333 -15.23 -5.17 3.73
CA GLY A 333 -16.04 -6.40 3.75
C GLY A 333 -17.50 -6.18 3.30
N GLU A 334 -18.09 -5.04 3.64
CA GLU A 334 -19.45 -4.68 3.20
C GLU A 334 -19.52 -4.41 1.69
N ARG A 335 -18.50 -3.79 1.09
CA ARG A 335 -18.41 -3.64 -0.37
C ARG A 335 -18.37 -5.00 -1.05
N TYR A 336 -17.61 -5.96 -0.52
CA TYR A 336 -17.62 -7.33 -1.03
C TYR A 336 -19.00 -7.99 -0.91
N ARG A 337 -19.73 -7.81 0.19
CA ARG A 337 -21.10 -8.34 0.36
C ARG A 337 -22.09 -7.78 -0.65
N ARG A 338 -21.94 -6.49 -1.00
CA ARG A 338 -22.82 -5.80 -1.95
C ARG A 338 -22.51 -6.14 -3.41
N LEU A 339 -21.23 -6.16 -3.78
CA LEU A 339 -20.81 -6.21 -5.18
C LEU A 339 -20.54 -7.63 -5.69
N LEU A 340 -20.12 -8.55 -4.82
CA LEU A 340 -19.77 -9.90 -5.23
C LEU A 340 -20.97 -10.84 -5.06
N ASP A 341 -21.14 -11.76 -6.01
CA ASP A 341 -22.08 -12.86 -5.86
C ASP A 341 -21.60 -13.92 -4.84
N ALA A 342 -22.46 -14.88 -4.51
CA ALA A 342 -22.13 -15.92 -3.53
C ALA A 342 -20.91 -16.76 -3.93
N ALA A 343 -20.77 -17.10 -5.22
CA ALA A 343 -19.67 -17.93 -5.71
C ALA A 343 -18.34 -17.17 -5.70
N GLN A 344 -18.36 -15.87 -5.94
CA GLN A 344 -17.19 -14.99 -5.81
C GLN A 344 -16.78 -14.83 -4.35
N ARG A 345 -17.73 -14.62 -3.43
CA ARG A 345 -17.42 -14.51 -1.99
C ARG A 345 -16.84 -15.78 -1.38
N GLU A 346 -17.16 -16.95 -1.93
CA GLU A 346 -16.57 -18.23 -1.53
C GLU A 346 -15.10 -18.39 -1.97
N ARG A 347 -14.60 -17.53 -2.86
CA ARG A 347 -13.24 -17.59 -3.42
C ARG A 347 -12.45 -16.30 -3.21
N LEU A 348 -12.94 -15.45 -2.33
CA LEU A 348 -12.29 -14.19 -2.00
C LEU A 348 -11.01 -14.49 -1.21
N HIS A 349 -9.89 -13.91 -1.63
CA HIS A 349 -8.59 -14.04 -0.98
C HIS A 349 -8.23 -15.50 -0.62
N PRO A 350 -8.04 -16.39 -1.62
CA PRO A 350 -7.88 -17.81 -1.40
C PRO A 350 -6.45 -18.18 -0.98
N TRP A 351 -6.04 -17.63 0.17
CA TRP A 351 -4.68 -17.77 0.68
C TRP A 351 -4.38 -19.19 1.17
N HIS A 352 -5.35 -19.88 1.78
CA HIS A 352 -5.15 -21.27 2.20
C HIS A 352 -4.96 -22.16 0.98
N SER A 353 -5.84 -22.05 -0.02
CA SER A 353 -5.72 -22.79 -1.27
C SER A 353 -4.40 -22.52 -2.00
N LEU A 354 -3.94 -21.26 -2.03
CA LEU A 354 -2.64 -20.91 -2.62
C LEU A 354 -1.47 -21.58 -1.88
N LEU A 355 -1.46 -21.53 -0.54
CA LEU A 355 -0.40 -22.13 0.27
C LEU A 355 -0.41 -23.67 0.21
N ASP A 356 -1.59 -24.30 0.24
CA ASP A 356 -1.75 -25.76 0.11
C ASP A 356 -1.23 -26.28 -1.24
N ALA A 357 -1.43 -25.48 -2.31
CA ALA A 357 -0.87 -25.75 -3.62
C ALA A 357 0.66 -25.51 -3.71
N GLY A 358 1.30 -24.98 -2.66
CA GLY A 358 2.73 -24.66 -2.63
C GLY A 358 3.12 -23.31 -3.23
N GLY A 359 2.16 -22.39 -3.34
CA GLY A 359 2.37 -21.04 -3.85
C GLY A 359 3.10 -20.10 -2.89
N ALA A 360 3.67 -19.03 -3.43
CA ALA A 360 4.32 -17.98 -2.66
C ALA A 360 3.33 -16.86 -2.32
N LEU A 361 3.23 -16.52 -1.03
CA LEU A 361 2.36 -15.47 -0.50
C LEU A 361 3.17 -14.46 0.31
N ALA A 362 2.95 -13.17 0.03
CA ALA A 362 3.40 -12.06 0.83
C ALA A 362 2.21 -11.18 1.23
N PHE A 363 2.31 -10.53 2.38
CA PHE A 363 1.32 -9.54 2.82
C PHE A 363 1.89 -8.12 2.80
N SER A 364 0.96 -7.18 2.71
CA SER A 364 1.23 -5.76 2.57
C SER A 364 0.06 -4.93 3.07
N SER A 365 0.30 -3.65 3.36
CA SER A 365 -0.75 -2.70 3.69
C SER A 365 -1.41 -2.12 2.44
N ASP A 366 -0.64 -1.94 1.36
CA ASP A 366 -1.04 -1.10 0.23
C ASP A 366 -1.45 0.31 0.69
N ALA A 367 -0.89 0.82 1.80
CA ALA A 367 -1.27 2.12 2.33
C ALA A 367 -1.04 3.22 1.27
N PRO A 368 -1.97 4.18 1.11
CA PRO A 368 -3.10 4.48 2.00
C PRO A 368 -4.38 3.67 1.76
N ILE A 369 -4.38 2.66 0.88
CA ILE A 369 -5.58 1.88 0.58
C ILE A 369 -6.07 1.18 1.85
N SER A 370 -5.24 0.37 2.51
CA SER A 370 -5.55 -0.16 3.86
C SER A 370 -4.75 0.58 4.92
N ARG A 371 -5.38 0.78 6.09
CA ARG A 371 -4.78 1.39 7.29
C ARG A 371 -4.43 0.35 8.35
N ALA A 372 -4.76 -0.93 8.13
CA ALA A 372 -4.49 -2.01 9.07
C ALA A 372 -2.98 -2.17 9.32
N SER A 373 -2.61 -2.25 10.59
CA SER A 373 -1.27 -2.65 11.02
C SER A 373 -0.98 -4.12 10.65
N PRO A 374 0.28 -4.57 10.63
CA PRO A 374 0.61 -5.97 10.35
C PRO A 374 -0.11 -6.96 11.28
N LEU A 375 -0.30 -6.63 12.57
CA LEU A 375 -0.97 -7.51 13.52
C LEU A 375 -2.49 -7.57 13.30
N GLU A 376 -3.13 -6.45 12.93
CA GLU A 376 -4.54 -6.45 12.51
C GLU A 376 -4.73 -7.21 11.20
N ALA A 377 -3.81 -7.06 10.25
CA ALA A 377 -3.83 -7.82 9.00
C ALA A 377 -3.60 -9.32 9.24
N VAL A 378 -2.73 -9.71 10.19
CA VAL A 378 -2.58 -11.11 10.62
C VAL A 378 -3.90 -11.63 11.17
N ALA A 379 -4.54 -10.91 12.08
CA ALA A 379 -5.84 -11.31 12.64
C ALA A 379 -6.92 -11.44 11.56
N ALA A 380 -7.01 -10.48 10.63
CA ALA A 380 -7.96 -10.52 9.52
C ALA A 380 -7.74 -11.72 8.58
N ALA A 381 -6.49 -12.15 8.39
CA ALA A 381 -6.14 -13.32 7.59
C ALA A 381 -6.44 -14.66 8.30
N SER A 382 -6.54 -14.64 9.62
CA SER A 382 -6.62 -15.85 10.45
C SER A 382 -7.85 -15.88 11.36
N THR A 383 -7.75 -15.26 12.55
CA THR A 383 -8.66 -15.46 13.68
C THR A 383 -9.93 -14.63 13.59
N GLU A 384 -9.89 -13.54 12.82
CA GLU A 384 -10.98 -12.58 12.66
C GLU A 384 -11.54 -12.55 11.24
N ARG A 385 -11.17 -13.53 10.41
CA ARG A 385 -11.71 -13.64 9.05
C ARG A 385 -13.25 -13.70 9.10
N PRO A 386 -13.98 -12.83 8.38
CA PRO A 386 -15.44 -12.85 8.41
C PRO A 386 -16.03 -14.18 7.96
N ALA A 387 -16.96 -14.73 8.74
CA ALA A 387 -17.53 -16.06 8.53
C ALA A 387 -18.27 -16.24 7.20
N ASP A 388 -18.68 -15.14 6.56
CA ASP A 388 -19.38 -15.12 5.28
C ASP A 388 -18.50 -14.76 4.08
N LEU A 389 -17.21 -14.49 4.30
CA LEU A 389 -16.22 -14.16 3.26
C LEU A 389 -15.15 -15.25 3.17
N ALA A 390 -15.48 -16.36 2.50
CA ALA A 390 -14.62 -17.52 2.29
C ALA A 390 -13.90 -17.98 3.58
N PRO A 391 -14.62 -18.42 4.63
CA PRO A 391 -14.00 -18.81 5.90
C PRO A 391 -13.00 -19.98 5.78
N GLY A 392 -13.16 -20.85 4.76
CA GLY A 392 -12.23 -21.94 4.46
C GLY A 392 -10.87 -21.47 3.94
N GLU A 393 -10.74 -20.19 3.57
CA GLU A 393 -9.50 -19.57 3.10
C GLU A 393 -8.74 -18.84 4.21
N ALA A 394 -9.15 -19.03 5.47
CA ALA A 394 -8.37 -18.60 6.63
C ALA A 394 -7.06 -19.39 6.71
N ILE A 395 -5.97 -18.69 6.98
CA ILE A 395 -4.66 -19.30 7.26
C ILE A 395 -4.35 -19.19 8.76
N THR A 396 -3.36 -19.92 9.24
CA THR A 396 -2.93 -19.80 10.64
C THR A 396 -2.25 -18.45 10.90
N PRO A 397 -2.27 -17.93 12.13
CA PRO A 397 -1.51 -16.73 12.48
C PRO A 397 -0.02 -16.84 12.16
N LEU A 398 0.57 -18.04 12.28
CA LEU A 398 1.98 -18.26 11.96
C LEU A 398 2.25 -18.15 10.45
N GLU A 399 1.38 -18.69 9.60
CA GLU A 399 1.46 -18.51 8.14
C GLU A 399 1.28 -17.03 7.75
N ALA A 400 0.35 -16.32 8.40
CA ALA A 400 0.16 -14.89 8.18
C ALA A 400 1.38 -14.06 8.63
N LEU A 401 1.99 -14.37 9.78
CA LEU A 401 3.23 -13.76 10.24
C LEU A 401 4.39 -14.08 9.29
N HIS A 402 4.44 -15.29 8.72
CA HIS A 402 5.40 -15.66 7.70
C HIS A 402 5.24 -14.78 6.45
N ALA A 403 4.00 -14.56 5.97
CA ALA A 403 3.71 -13.72 4.82
C ALA A 403 4.12 -12.25 5.03
N TRP A 404 4.12 -11.73 6.27
CA TRP A 404 4.64 -10.40 6.62
C TRP A 404 6.15 -10.34 6.91
N THR A 405 6.84 -11.48 6.99
CA THR A 405 8.27 -11.54 7.33
C THR A 405 9.07 -12.21 6.23
N ALA A 406 9.29 -13.52 6.32
CA ALA A 406 10.08 -14.27 5.36
C ALA A 406 9.44 -14.31 3.98
N GLY A 407 8.12 -14.52 3.88
CA GLY A 407 7.41 -14.53 2.60
C GLY A 407 7.55 -13.20 1.86
N ALA A 408 7.27 -12.08 2.55
CA ALA A 408 7.47 -10.74 2.00
C ALA A 408 8.94 -10.45 1.62
N ALA A 409 9.90 -10.84 2.45
CA ALA A 409 11.33 -10.68 2.13
C ALA A 409 11.74 -11.50 0.90
N ASP A 410 11.33 -12.77 0.82
CA ASP A 410 11.64 -13.67 -0.29
C ASP A 410 11.04 -13.16 -1.60
N VAL A 411 9.78 -12.72 -1.59
CA VAL A 411 9.09 -12.14 -2.76
C VAL A 411 9.74 -10.84 -3.22
N ALA A 412 10.22 -10.00 -2.29
CA ALA A 412 10.98 -8.79 -2.58
C ALA A 412 12.46 -9.05 -2.94
N GLY A 413 12.93 -10.31 -2.93
CA GLY A 413 14.32 -10.68 -3.26
C GLY A 413 15.34 -10.30 -2.18
N LEU A 414 14.91 -10.20 -0.92
CA LEU A 414 15.71 -9.74 0.22
C LEU A 414 16.20 -10.91 1.07
N ALA A 415 17.25 -11.59 0.62
CA ALA A 415 17.79 -12.75 1.31
C ALA A 415 18.42 -12.44 2.68
N ASP A 416 18.75 -11.18 2.95
CA ASP A 416 19.46 -10.72 4.16
C ASP A 416 18.54 -10.45 5.36
N ARG A 417 17.22 -10.60 5.24
CA ARG A 417 16.24 -10.31 6.32
C ARG A 417 15.01 -11.23 6.26
N GLY A 418 14.01 -10.95 7.09
CA GLY A 418 12.77 -11.75 7.18
C GLY A 418 12.91 -13.08 7.93
N ARG A 419 14.13 -13.45 8.37
CA ARG A 419 14.42 -14.67 9.13
C ARG A 419 15.46 -14.39 10.21
N LEU A 420 15.27 -14.95 11.41
CA LEU A 420 16.26 -14.87 12.49
C LEU A 420 17.35 -15.93 12.27
N ARG A 421 18.49 -15.50 11.72
CA ARG A 421 19.66 -16.35 11.49
C ARG A 421 20.95 -15.55 11.57
N GLU A 422 22.05 -16.22 11.89
CA GLU A 422 23.38 -15.56 11.85
C GLU A 422 23.66 -15.01 10.44
N GLY A 423 24.22 -13.80 10.39
CA GLY A 423 24.55 -13.09 9.15
C GLY A 423 23.37 -12.36 8.47
N ALA A 424 22.14 -12.51 8.97
CA ALA A 424 21.03 -11.65 8.56
C ALA A 424 21.11 -10.27 9.24
N LEU A 425 20.46 -9.26 8.65
CA LEU A 425 20.25 -7.96 9.26
C LEU A 425 19.48 -8.13 10.58
N ALA A 426 19.89 -7.36 11.59
CA ALA A 426 19.20 -7.27 12.86
C ALA A 426 17.95 -6.37 12.74
N ASP A 427 17.04 -6.76 11.85
CA ASP A 427 15.70 -6.21 11.70
C ASP A 427 14.76 -7.08 12.52
N LEU A 428 14.38 -6.59 13.70
CA LEU A 428 13.74 -7.38 14.76
C LEU A 428 12.51 -6.68 15.29
N VAL A 429 11.50 -7.46 15.69
CA VAL A 429 10.35 -6.96 16.44
C VAL A 429 10.12 -7.82 17.68
N LEU A 430 9.92 -7.18 18.82
CA LEU A 430 9.52 -7.82 20.06
C LEU A 430 8.04 -7.53 20.31
N ILE A 431 7.23 -8.58 20.46
CA ILE A 431 5.77 -8.46 20.55
C ILE A 431 5.27 -9.11 21.83
N ASP A 432 4.47 -8.37 22.59
CA ASP A 432 3.78 -8.84 23.79
C ASP A 432 2.33 -9.22 23.46
N GLY A 433 1.84 -10.30 24.05
CA GLY A 433 0.47 -10.77 23.86
C GLY A 433 0.32 -12.06 23.03
N PRO A 434 -0.92 -12.54 22.88
CA PRO A 434 -1.22 -13.89 22.38
C PRO A 434 -1.21 -13.95 20.84
N LEU A 435 -0.04 -13.90 20.22
CA LEU A 435 0.13 -13.87 18.75
C LEU A 435 -0.59 -14.99 17.98
N GLU A 436 -0.77 -16.17 18.56
CA GLU A 436 -1.43 -17.31 17.89
C GLU A 436 -2.93 -17.42 18.16
N GLN A 437 -3.44 -16.76 19.22
CA GLN A 437 -4.84 -16.87 19.60
C GLN A 437 -5.62 -15.59 19.31
N ASP A 438 -4.98 -14.44 19.48
CA ASP A 438 -5.56 -13.12 19.29
C ASP A 438 -4.44 -12.12 18.90
N PRO A 439 -4.02 -12.15 17.61
CA PRO A 439 -2.96 -11.29 17.10
C PRO A 439 -3.31 -9.79 17.22
N ALA A 440 -4.59 -9.42 17.10
CA ALA A 440 -5.04 -8.03 17.13
C ALA A 440 -4.87 -7.39 18.52
N SER A 441 -4.94 -8.16 19.61
CA SER A 441 -4.63 -7.65 20.95
C SER A 441 -3.14 -7.63 21.29
N ALA A 442 -2.29 -8.24 20.47
CA ALA A 442 -0.84 -8.19 20.66
C ALA A 442 -0.28 -6.78 20.40
N ARG A 443 0.86 -6.46 21.02
CA ARG A 443 1.46 -5.12 21.00
C ARG A 443 2.95 -5.20 20.75
N VAL A 444 3.42 -4.45 19.76
CA VAL A 444 4.85 -4.24 19.55
C VAL A 444 5.43 -3.47 20.73
N ARG A 445 6.54 -3.98 21.28
CA ARG A 445 7.28 -3.41 22.41
C ARG A 445 8.60 -2.80 21.97
N LEU A 446 9.21 -3.38 20.94
CA LEU A 446 10.50 -2.95 20.40
C LEU A 446 10.53 -3.21 18.91
N THR A 447 11.09 -2.27 18.16
CA THR A 447 11.46 -2.46 16.76
C THR A 447 12.91 -2.03 16.58
N VAL A 448 13.71 -2.94 16.04
CA VAL A 448 15.13 -2.75 15.75
C VAL A 448 15.32 -2.81 14.25
N ILE A 449 16.08 -1.87 13.69
CA ILE A 449 16.36 -1.78 12.26
C ILE A 449 17.88 -1.68 12.09
N GLY A 450 18.50 -2.72 11.55
CA GLY A 450 19.95 -2.80 11.37
C GLY A 450 20.74 -2.77 12.68
N GLY A 451 20.13 -3.21 13.79
CA GLY A 451 20.74 -3.15 15.12
C GLY A 451 20.45 -1.87 15.91
N GLU A 452 19.82 -0.87 15.29
CA GLU A 452 19.44 0.40 15.94
C GLU A 452 17.97 0.37 16.37
N VAL A 453 17.67 0.93 17.55
CA VAL A 453 16.28 0.97 18.05
C VAL A 453 15.50 2.08 17.34
N ALA A 454 14.49 1.67 16.56
CA ALA A 454 13.60 2.57 15.84
C ALA A 454 12.33 2.91 16.65
N PHE A 455 11.88 1.98 17.49
CA PHE A 455 10.74 2.17 18.38
C PHE A 455 10.91 1.35 19.66
N GLU A 456 10.45 1.90 20.79
CA GLU A 456 10.43 1.21 22.07
C GLU A 456 9.29 1.72 22.95
N ALA A 457 8.52 0.80 23.52
CA ALA A 457 7.44 1.10 24.45
C ALA A 457 7.50 0.15 25.65
N GLY A 458 7.69 0.71 26.85
CA GLY A 458 7.58 0.02 28.14
C GLY A 458 8.41 -1.27 28.29
N VAL A 459 9.57 -1.33 27.63
CA VAL A 459 10.59 -2.34 27.92
C VAL A 459 11.42 -1.82 29.09
N GLY A 460 11.60 -2.64 30.14
CA GLY A 460 12.36 -2.21 31.32
C GLY A 460 13.85 -2.28 31.00
N GLU A 461 14.57 -1.16 31.13
CA GLU A 461 16.03 -1.16 31.09
C GLU A 461 16.59 -1.78 32.38
N ALA A 462 17.50 -2.72 32.22
CA ALA A 462 18.43 -3.09 33.27
C ALA A 462 19.81 -2.67 32.79
N ASP A 463 20.28 -1.51 33.27
CA ASP A 463 21.69 -1.14 33.19
C ASP A 463 22.53 -2.22 33.89
N VAL A 464 23.50 -2.78 33.18
CA VAL A 464 24.52 -3.68 33.75
C VAL A 464 25.90 -3.25 33.28
#